data_AF-A0A8X6T9X7-F1
#
_entry.id   AF-A0A8X6T9X7-F1
#
_cell.length_a   1.000
_cell.length_b   1.000
_cell.length_c   1.000
_cell.angle_alpha   90.00
_cell.angle_beta   90.00
_cell.angle_gamma   90.00
#
_symmetry.space_group_name_H-M   'P 1'
#
loop_
_entity.id
_entity.type
_entity.pdbx_description
1 polymer ?
#
loop_
_entity_poly.entity_id
_entity_poly.type
_entity_poly.pdbx_seq_one_letter_code
_entity_poly.pdbx_strand_id
1 'polypeptide(L)'
;MIHLGGLIFISVNTFQKQTRVHIRLYVKDDRGILHPTKDGVSMKPEVRSAFHSQLSGFRPYEKFESAFIVKKDICLFNLSDKDNECMSIQRLFQRKDSSFQFVPERVRLNGENLGKLRDSFELVF
;
A
#
# COMPACT_ATOMS: atom_id res chain seq x y z
N MET A 1 -14.17 -1.83 5.61
CA MET A 1 -13.14 -0.90 5.10
C MET A 1 -12.59 -0.13 6.29
N ILE A 2 -11.31 0.24 6.27
CA ILE A 2 -10.68 1.03 7.33
C ILE A 2 -10.12 2.31 6.71
N HIS A 3 -10.43 3.46 7.32
CA HIS A 3 -9.97 4.77 6.86
C HIS A 3 -8.55 5.05 7.35
N LEU A 4 -7.65 5.46 6.44
CA LEU A 4 -6.27 5.80 6.77
C LEU A 4 -6.01 7.31 6.85
N GLY A 5 -7.02 8.16 6.68
CA GLY A 5 -6.84 9.61 6.49
C GLY A 5 -7.03 10.01 5.02
N GLY A 6 -7.48 11.26 4.80
CA GLY A 6 -7.84 11.75 3.47
C GLY A 6 -8.89 10.86 2.79
N LEU A 7 -8.64 10.45 1.55
CA LEU A 7 -9.47 9.49 0.80
C LEU A 7 -8.80 8.12 0.63
N ILE A 8 -7.89 7.74 1.54
CA ILE A 8 -7.17 6.47 1.47
C ILE A 8 -7.83 5.46 2.42
N PHE A 9 -8.10 4.26 1.90
CA PHE A 9 -8.78 3.20 2.65
C PHE A 9 -8.08 1.84 2.48
N ILE A 10 -8.20 1.00 3.52
CA ILE A 10 -7.99 -0.43 3.44
C ILE A 10 -9.33 -1.14 3.19
N SER A 11 -9.36 -2.08 2.25
CA SER A 11 -10.51 -2.95 2.02
C SER A 11 -10.08 -4.36 1.68
N VAL A 12 -10.82 -5.36 2.17
CA VAL A 12 -10.68 -6.76 1.75
C VAL A 12 -11.77 -7.05 0.74
N ASN A 13 -11.41 -7.62 -0.39
CA ASN A 13 -12.37 -8.03 -1.42
C ASN A 13 -12.05 -9.44 -1.92
N THR A 14 -13.08 -10.22 -2.23
CA THR A 14 -12.95 -11.54 -2.84
C THR A 14 -13.61 -11.50 -4.21
N PHE A 15 -12.81 -11.63 -5.28
CA PHE A 15 -13.29 -11.68 -6.66
C PHE A 15 -12.75 -12.93 -7.34
N GLN A 16 -13.60 -13.68 -8.05
CA GLN A 16 -13.22 -14.95 -8.71
C GLN A 16 -12.45 -15.91 -7.80
N LYS A 17 -12.92 -16.08 -6.55
CA LYS A 17 -12.28 -16.89 -5.50
C LYS A 17 -10.87 -16.42 -5.06
N GLN A 18 -10.45 -15.22 -5.47
CA GLN A 18 -9.21 -14.60 -5.01
C GLN A 18 -9.52 -13.48 -4.03
N THR A 19 -9.15 -13.69 -2.76
CA THR A 19 -9.18 -12.63 -1.75
C THR A 19 -7.95 -11.75 -1.88
N ARG A 20 -8.14 -10.43 -1.82
CA ARG A 20 -7.06 -9.44 -1.83
C ARG A 20 -7.31 -8.37 -0.78
N VAL A 21 -6.21 -7.90 -0.20
CA VAL A 21 -6.16 -6.70 0.63
C VAL A 21 -5.82 -5.52 -0.26
N HIS A 22 -6.61 -4.48 -0.23
CA HIS A 22 -6.39 -3.27 -1.02
C HIS A 22 -6.05 -2.12 -0.08
N ILE A 23 -5.04 -1.34 -0.44
CA ILE A 23 -4.75 -0.02 0.14
C ILE A 23 -4.86 0.96 -1.03
N ARG A 24 -5.87 1.82 -1.02
CA ARG A 24 -6.26 2.55 -2.24
C ARG A 24 -6.81 3.93 -1.95
N LEU A 25 -6.45 4.88 -2.82
CA LEU A 25 -7.06 6.19 -2.90
C LEU A 25 -8.42 6.10 -3.59
N TYR A 26 -9.39 6.79 -3.02
CA TYR A 26 -10.73 6.93 -3.56
C TYR A 26 -10.95 8.36 -4.02
N VAL A 27 -11.92 8.54 -4.91
CA VAL A 27 -12.50 9.85 -5.23
C VAL A 27 -13.95 9.85 -4.78
N LYS A 28 -14.42 11.01 -4.34
CA LYS A 28 -15.81 11.22 -3.92
C LYS A 28 -16.53 11.94 -5.06
N ASP A 29 -17.67 11.42 -5.49
CA ASP A 29 -18.51 12.10 -6.48
C ASP A 29 -19.42 13.16 -5.82
N ASP A 30 -20.18 13.88 -6.64
CA ASP A 30 -21.09 14.95 -6.21
C ASP A 30 -22.20 14.46 -5.27
N ARG A 31 -22.51 13.16 -5.30
CA ARG A 31 -23.48 12.50 -4.41
C ARG A 31 -22.85 11.97 -3.13
N GLY A 32 -21.54 12.14 -3.01
CA GLY A 32 -20.75 11.69 -1.89
C GLY A 32 -20.37 10.21 -1.90
N ILE A 33 -20.56 9.52 -3.02
CA ILE A 33 -20.20 8.11 -3.19
C ILE A 33 -18.69 8.01 -3.42
N LEU A 34 -18.05 7.05 -2.75
CA LEU A 34 -16.62 6.78 -2.87
C LEU A 34 -16.37 5.77 -4.00
N HIS A 35 -15.55 6.16 -4.97
CA HIS A 35 -15.11 5.33 -6.09
C HIS A 35 -13.62 5.03 -6.00
N PRO A 36 -13.18 3.76 -6.10
CA PRO A 36 -11.77 3.41 -6.05
C PRO A 36 -11.04 3.94 -7.29
N THR A 37 -9.91 4.60 -7.10
CA THR A 37 -9.05 5.06 -8.22
C THR A 37 -8.07 3.96 -8.66
N LYS A 38 -7.24 4.24 -9.67
CA LYS A 38 -6.10 3.38 -10.03
C LYS A 38 -4.94 3.48 -9.03
N ASP A 39 -4.87 4.55 -8.25
CA ASP A 39 -3.83 4.80 -7.25
C ASP A 39 -4.11 3.97 -6.00
N GLY A 40 -3.53 2.78 -6.01
CA GLY A 40 -3.67 1.82 -4.95
C GLY A 40 -2.88 0.57 -5.26
N VAL A 41 -2.63 -0.21 -4.22
CA VAL A 41 -2.05 -1.55 -4.35
C VAL A 41 -3.06 -2.58 -3.90
N SER A 42 -2.90 -3.79 -4.43
CA SER A 42 -3.58 -4.97 -3.93
C SER A 42 -2.57 -6.08 -3.62
N MET A 43 -2.76 -6.77 -2.51
CA MET A 43 -1.87 -7.84 -2.09
C MET A 43 -2.64 -9.08 -1.71
N LYS A 44 -2.01 -10.24 -1.90
CA LYS A 44 -2.56 -11.51 -1.45
C LYS A 44 -2.46 -11.62 0.08
N PRO A 45 -3.39 -12.32 0.75
CA PRO A 45 -3.31 -12.58 2.18
C PRO A 45 -1.98 -13.18 2.64
N GLU A 46 -1.33 -14.02 1.84
CA GLU A 46 -0.02 -14.61 2.18
C GLU A 46 1.14 -13.60 2.28
N VAL A 47 1.00 -12.41 1.69
CA VAL A 47 2.01 -11.33 1.74
C VAL A 47 1.88 -10.54 3.05
N ARG A 48 0.73 -10.66 3.74
CA ARG A 48 0.33 -9.85 4.89
C ARG A 48 1.40 -9.78 5.99
N SER A 49 1.81 -10.92 6.54
CA SER A 49 2.71 -10.95 7.69
C SER A 49 4.09 -10.37 7.36
N ALA A 50 4.58 -10.62 6.14
CA ALA A 50 5.83 -10.04 5.66
C ALA A 50 5.71 -8.52 5.46
N PHE A 51 4.57 -8.05 4.93
CA PHE A 51 4.29 -6.64 4.78
C PHE A 51 4.24 -5.93 6.14
N HIS A 52 3.54 -6.49 7.12
CA HIS A 52 3.47 -5.94 8.48
C HIS A 52 4.85 -5.80 9.11
N SER A 53 5.64 -6.89 9.09
CA SER A 53 6.96 -6.92 9.68
C SER A 53 7.87 -5.82 9.11
N GLN A 54 7.83 -5.62 7.78
CA GLN A 54 8.58 -4.53 7.14
C GLN A 54 8.01 -3.15 7.51
N LEU A 55 6.68 -3.02 7.57
CA LEU A 55 6.01 -1.76 7.92
C LEU A 55 6.33 -1.31 9.36
N SER A 56 6.37 -2.23 10.33
CA SER A 56 6.69 -1.92 11.73
C SER A 56 8.14 -1.47 11.92
N GLY A 57 9.07 -2.04 11.14
CA GLY A 57 10.47 -1.64 11.11
C GLY A 57 10.74 -0.37 10.30
N PHE A 58 9.80 0.06 9.45
CA PHE A 58 9.98 1.22 8.59
C PHE A 58 10.19 2.50 9.41
N ARG A 59 11.11 3.35 8.99
CA ARG A 59 11.39 4.64 9.61
C ARG A 59 11.29 5.73 8.54
N PRO A 60 10.22 6.55 8.56
CA PRO A 60 10.07 7.67 7.64
C PRO A 60 11.33 8.52 7.58
N TYR A 61 11.73 8.92 6.36
CA TYR A 61 12.83 9.86 6.13
C TYR A 61 14.23 9.38 6.55
N GLU A 62 14.37 8.15 7.03
CA GLU A 62 15.67 7.49 7.22
C GLU A 62 16.08 6.74 5.94
N LYS A 63 17.32 6.93 5.46
CA LYS A 63 17.84 6.25 4.26
C LYS A 63 16.94 6.46 3.03
N PHE A 64 16.85 7.71 2.58
CA PHE A 64 16.23 8.05 1.29
C PHE A 64 16.78 7.14 0.18
N GLU A 65 15.92 6.77 -0.77
CA GLU A 65 16.23 5.84 -1.86
C GLU A 65 16.37 4.35 -1.46
N SER A 66 16.20 4.01 -0.19
CA SER A 66 16.06 2.60 0.21
C SER A 66 14.69 2.03 -0.21
N ALA A 67 14.71 0.80 -0.70
CA ALA A 67 13.54 0.07 -1.18
C ALA A 67 13.46 -1.30 -0.50
N PHE A 68 12.31 -1.62 0.09
CA PHE A 68 12.07 -2.89 0.77
C PHE A 68 11.14 -3.75 -0.07
N ILE A 69 11.64 -4.88 -0.58
CA ILE A 69 10.84 -5.81 -1.36
C ILE A 69 10.15 -6.81 -0.43
N VAL A 70 8.83 -6.84 -0.46
CA VAL A 70 7.99 -7.75 0.31
C VAL A 70 7.51 -8.88 -0.58
N LYS A 71 8.02 -10.10 -0.34
CA LYS A 71 7.60 -11.36 -1.01
C LYS A 71 7.55 -11.26 -2.55
N LYS A 72 8.40 -10.43 -3.16
CA LYS A 72 8.43 -10.17 -4.62
C LYS A 72 7.11 -9.62 -5.21
N ASP A 73 6.24 -9.08 -4.36
CA ASP A 73 4.88 -8.67 -4.72
C ASP A 73 4.66 -7.16 -4.55
N ILE A 74 5.28 -6.59 -3.51
CA ILE A 74 5.20 -5.18 -3.15
C ILE A 74 6.59 -4.64 -2.87
N CYS A 75 6.80 -3.38 -3.18
CA CYS A 75 7.98 -2.62 -2.77
C CYS A 75 7.55 -1.40 -1.94
N LEU A 76 8.23 -1.18 -0.82
CA LEU A 76 8.07 -0.01 0.04
C LEU A 76 9.25 0.92 -0.20
N PHE A 77 8.99 2.15 -0.61
CA PHE A 77 10.00 3.18 -0.83
C PHE A 77 9.93 4.23 0.25
N ASN A 78 11.09 4.64 0.77
CA ASN A 78 11.19 5.83 1.59
C ASN A 78 11.23 7.09 0.71
N LEU A 79 10.33 8.02 0.97
CA LEU A 79 10.23 9.27 0.21
C LEU A 79 10.92 10.41 0.97
N SER A 80 11.39 11.41 0.23
CA SER A 80 11.89 12.66 0.82
C SER A 80 10.74 13.55 1.29
N ASP A 81 10.95 14.32 2.34
CA ASP A 81 9.94 15.20 2.97
C ASP A 81 9.46 16.41 2.14
N LYS A 82 9.73 16.42 0.83
CA LYS A 82 9.41 17.56 -0.04
C LYS A 82 7.91 17.76 -0.25
N ASP A 83 7.10 16.68 -0.10
CA ASP A 83 5.68 16.68 -0.46
C ASP A 83 4.75 16.22 0.68
N ASN A 84 5.22 16.20 1.94
CA ASN A 84 4.49 15.63 3.09
C ASN A 84 4.14 14.13 2.92
N GLU A 85 4.72 13.46 1.92
CA GLU A 85 4.63 12.02 1.71
C GLU A 85 5.91 11.38 2.25
N CYS A 86 5.77 10.31 3.02
CA CYS A 86 6.92 9.61 3.62
C CYS A 86 7.14 8.21 3.05
N MET A 87 6.14 7.64 2.40
CA MET A 87 6.20 6.29 1.86
C MET A 87 5.47 6.18 0.52
N SER A 88 6.06 5.44 -0.41
CA SER A 88 5.35 4.91 -1.58
C SER A 88 5.30 3.39 -1.50
N ILE A 89 4.11 2.83 -1.53
CA ILE A 89 3.87 1.39 -1.65
C ILE A 89 3.53 1.13 -3.11
N GLN A 90 4.33 0.31 -3.79
CA GLN A 90 4.14 0.03 -5.20
C GLN A 90 4.17 -1.47 -5.47
N ARG A 91 3.28 -1.91 -6.35
CA ARG A 91 3.24 -3.28 -6.82
C ARG A 91 4.47 -3.61 -7.67
N LEU A 92 5.00 -4.80 -7.43
CA LEU A 92 6.07 -5.41 -8.19
C LEU A 92 5.55 -6.72 -8.78
N PHE A 93 6.07 -7.13 -9.93
CA PHE A 93 5.94 -8.52 -10.38
C PHE A 93 7.24 -9.04 -10.95
N GLN A 94 7.48 -10.33 -10.75
CA GLN A 94 8.59 -11.05 -11.35
C GLN A 94 8.17 -11.59 -12.72
N ARG A 95 8.93 -11.26 -13.76
CA ARG A 95 8.76 -11.76 -15.12
C ARG A 95 9.31 -13.19 -15.24
N LYS A 96 8.96 -13.88 -16.33
CA LYS A 96 9.39 -15.27 -16.60
C LYS A 96 10.91 -15.40 -16.75
N ASP A 97 11.56 -14.35 -17.23
CA ASP A 97 13.03 -14.24 -17.35
C ASP A 97 13.71 -13.90 -16.01
N SER A 98 12.99 -14.01 -14.89
CA SER A 98 13.41 -13.66 -13.53
C SER A 98 13.66 -12.17 -13.27
N SER A 99 13.49 -11.29 -14.26
CA SER A 99 13.57 -9.83 -14.05
C SER A 99 12.36 -9.31 -13.27
N PHE A 100 12.50 -8.11 -12.70
CA PHE A 100 11.43 -7.45 -11.95
C PHE A 100 10.91 -6.24 -12.71
N GLN A 101 9.60 -6.02 -12.63
CA GLN A 101 8.96 -4.86 -13.22
C GLN A 101 7.99 -4.23 -12.22
N PHE A 102 8.12 -2.92 -12.02
CA PHE A 102 7.12 -2.12 -11.31
C PHE A 102 5.90 -1.93 -12.20
N VAL A 103 4.72 -2.05 -11.62
CA VAL A 103 3.47 -1.70 -12.29
C VAL A 103 2.97 -0.33 -11.80
N PRO A 104 2.04 0.31 -12.54
CA PRO A 104 1.51 1.62 -12.15
C PRO A 104 0.74 1.63 -10.82
N GLU A 105 0.24 0.47 -10.36
CA GLU A 105 -0.44 0.32 -9.07
C GLU A 105 0.46 0.75 -7.90
N ARG A 106 0.16 1.93 -7.34
CA ARG A 106 0.93 2.57 -6.29
C ARG A 106 0.02 3.41 -5.40
N VAL A 107 0.32 3.46 -4.11
CA VAL A 107 -0.26 4.40 -3.16
C VAL A 107 0.86 5.10 -2.42
N ARG A 108 0.70 6.40 -2.19
CA ARG A 108 1.61 7.19 -1.38
C ARG A 108 0.94 7.58 -0.09
N LEU A 109 1.72 7.58 0.98
CA LEU A 109 1.24 7.76 2.35
C LEU A 109 2.06 8.85 3.02
N ASN A 110 1.37 9.73 3.76
CA ASN A 110 2.00 10.62 4.72
C ASN A 110 2.19 9.91 6.08
N GLY A 111 2.78 10.62 7.05
CA GLY A 111 3.00 10.10 8.39
C GLY A 111 1.72 9.65 9.11
N GLU A 112 0.61 10.38 8.96
CA GLU A 112 -0.69 10.03 9.54
C GLU A 112 -1.23 8.73 8.93
N ASN A 113 -1.19 8.62 7.60
CA ASN A 113 -1.66 7.43 6.90
C ASN A 113 -0.83 6.20 7.28
N LEU A 114 0.48 6.37 7.41
CA LEU A 114 1.37 5.30 7.83
C LEU A 114 1.09 4.84 9.26
N GLY A 115 0.87 5.78 10.20
CA GLY A 115 0.48 5.47 11.57
C GLY A 115 -0.79 4.63 11.61
N LYS A 116 -1.86 5.13 10.97
CA LYS A 116 -3.14 4.41 10.89
C LYS A 116 -3.01 3.06 10.20
N LEU A 117 -2.16 2.95 9.16
CA LEU A 117 -1.95 1.68 8.46
C LEU A 117 -1.32 0.62 9.38
N ARG A 118 -0.38 1.02 10.25
CA ARG A 118 0.22 0.12 11.25
C ARG A 118 -0.82 -0.35 12.26
N ASP A 119 -1.58 0.59 12.82
CA ASP A 119 -2.59 0.29 13.85
C ASP A 119 -3.74 -0.57 13.30
N SER A 120 -4.09 -0.34 12.04
CA SER A 120 -5.20 -1.04 11.37
C SER A 120 -4.84 -2.47 10.96
N PHE A 121 -3.55 -2.84 10.94
CA PHE A 121 -3.14 -4.06 10.26
C PHE A 121 -3.62 -5.34 10.94
N GLU A 122 -3.82 -5.29 12.26
CA GLU A 122 -4.42 -6.39 13.04
C GLU A 122 -5.96 -6.47 12.87
N LEU A 123 -6.61 -5.38 12.46
CA LEU A 123 -8.08 -5.29 12.35
C LEU A 123 -8.64 -5.77 11.01
N VAL A 124 -7.79 -5.91 9.99
CA VAL A 124 -8.22 -6.25 8.62
C VAL A 124 -8.29 -7.77 8.42
N PHE A 125 -7.70 -8.58 9.33
CA PHE A 125 -7.63 -10.05 9.25
C PHE A 125 -7.54 -10.73 10.62
#